data_AF-A0A2X2WBQ2-F1
#
_entry.id   AF-A0A2X2WBQ2-F1
#
_cell.length_a   1.000
_cell.length_b   1.000
_cell.length_c   1.000
_cell.angle_alpha   90.00
_cell.angle_beta   90.00
_cell.angle_gamma   90.00
#
_symmetry.space_group_name_H-M   'P 1'
#
loop_
_entity.id
_entity.type
_entity.pdbx_description
1 polymer ?
#
loop_
_entity_poly.entity_id
_entity_poly.type
_entity_poly.pdbx_seq_one_letter_code
_entity_poly.pdbx_strand_id
1 'polypeptide(L)'
;MNEFVDLLPAQQRMQGENWYRGTADAVTQNLDIIRRYKAEYVVILAGDHIYKQDYSRMLIDHFEKGARCTVACMPVPIEEATAFGVMAVDEGDKIIEFVEKPANPPAMPGDATKSLASMGIYIFNADYLYELLEEDDKDDTSSPRFR
;
A
#
# COMPACT_ATOMS: atom_id res chain seq x y z
N MET A 1 3.12 -7.05 25.22
CA MET A 1 3.85 -7.47 24.02
C MET A 1 3.19 -8.75 23.55
N ASN A 2 2.39 -8.67 22.49
CA ASN A 2 1.55 -9.75 21.99
C ASN A 2 1.87 -9.91 20.49
N GLU A 3 3.09 -10.34 20.20
CA GLU A 3 3.56 -10.60 18.85
C GLU A 3 3.19 -12.04 18.49
N PHE A 4 2.42 -12.21 17.42
CA PHE A 4 2.03 -13.52 16.90
C PHE A 4 2.04 -13.46 15.38
N VAL A 5 2.19 -14.64 14.76
CA VAL A 5 2.19 -14.79 13.31
C VAL A 5 1.04 -15.71 12.96
N ASP A 6 0.07 -15.19 12.22
CA ASP A 6 -1.03 -15.96 11.66
C ASP A 6 -0.85 -16.13 10.16
N LEU A 7 -1.00 -17.36 9.69
CA LEU A 7 -0.99 -17.68 8.26
C LEU A 7 -2.43 -17.67 7.75
N LEU A 8 -2.70 -16.82 6.77
CA LEU A 8 -4.02 -16.63 6.16
C LEU A 8 -4.01 -17.14 4.71
N PRO A 9 -4.14 -18.46 4.49
CA PRO A 9 -4.18 -19.02 3.15
C PRO A 9 -5.46 -18.62 2.43
N ALA A 10 -5.41 -18.58 1.09
CA ALA A 10 -6.60 -18.34 0.28
C ALA A 10 -7.68 -19.36 0.65
N GLN A 11 -8.86 -18.86 1.03
CA GLN A 11 -9.99 -19.72 1.36
C GLN A 11 -10.83 -19.92 0.10
N GLN A 12 -11.06 -21.18 -0.28
CA GLN A 12 -11.91 -21.53 -1.41
C GLN A 12 -13.37 -21.15 -1.10
N ARG A 13 -13.80 -19.94 -1.52
CA ARG A 13 -15.21 -19.56 -1.50
C ARG A 13 -15.91 -20.23 -2.71
N MET A 14 -17.03 -20.90 -2.44
CA MET A 14 -17.71 -21.76 -3.41
C MET A 14 -18.33 -20.96 -4.56
N GLN A 15 -17.55 -20.75 -5.63
CA GLN A 15 -17.94 -20.75 -7.06
C GLN A 15 -16.71 -20.29 -7.87
N GLY A 16 -16.01 -21.24 -8.49
CA GLY A 16 -14.88 -20.96 -9.40
C GLY A 16 -13.49 -21.13 -8.77
N GLU A 17 -12.52 -21.46 -9.62
CA GLU A 17 -11.09 -21.56 -9.32
C GLU A 17 -10.49 -20.18 -8.99
N ASN A 18 -10.82 -19.59 -7.84
CA ASN A 18 -10.34 -18.24 -7.55
C ASN A 18 -9.12 -18.26 -6.62
N TRP A 19 -7.95 -18.27 -7.27
CA TRP A 19 -6.75 -17.62 -6.73
C TRP A 19 -7.03 -16.13 -6.48
N TYR A 20 -6.28 -15.50 -5.57
CA TYR A 20 -6.39 -14.06 -5.32
C TYR A 20 -6.35 -13.26 -6.63
N ARG A 21 -7.34 -12.40 -6.88
CA ARG A 21 -7.40 -11.52 -8.06
C ARG A 21 -6.29 -10.47 -8.06
N GLY A 22 -5.71 -10.21 -6.89
CA GLY A 22 -4.60 -9.28 -6.65
C GLY A 22 -4.30 -9.16 -5.16
N THR A 23 -3.34 -8.29 -4.81
CA THR A 23 -2.91 -8.06 -3.42
C THR A 23 -4.05 -7.55 -2.54
N ALA A 24 -4.87 -6.61 -3.05
CA ALA A 24 -6.01 -6.07 -2.31
C ALA A 24 -7.08 -7.15 -2.04
N ASP A 25 -7.41 -7.97 -3.04
CA ASP A 25 -8.36 -9.09 -2.89
C ASP A 25 -7.90 -10.09 -1.82
N ALA A 26 -6.59 -10.34 -1.69
CA ALA A 26 -6.06 -11.18 -0.62
C ALA A 26 -6.35 -10.62 0.78
N VAL A 27 -6.30 -9.30 0.95
CA VAL A 27 -6.67 -8.64 2.21
C VAL A 27 -8.19 -8.66 2.40
N THR A 28 -8.97 -8.37 1.35
CA THR A 28 -10.44 -8.37 1.37
C THR A 28 -11.01 -9.73 1.78
N GLN A 29 -10.50 -10.82 1.22
CA GLN A 29 -10.96 -12.18 1.58
C GLN A 29 -10.75 -12.51 3.07
N ASN A 30 -9.76 -11.88 3.71
CA ASN A 30 -9.39 -12.10 5.10
C ASN A 30 -9.89 -10.99 6.05
N LEU A 31 -10.71 -10.05 5.58
CA LEU A 31 -11.13 -8.87 6.32
C LEU A 31 -11.85 -9.22 7.64
N ASP A 32 -12.66 -10.28 7.65
CA ASP A 32 -13.36 -10.77 8.84
C ASP A 32 -12.42 -11.18 9.98
N ILE A 33 -11.24 -11.70 9.64
CA ILE A 33 -10.20 -12.08 10.60
C ILE A 33 -9.48 -10.82 11.09
N ILE A 34 -9.08 -9.96 10.15
CA ILE A 34 -8.37 -8.71 10.43
C ILE A 34 -9.18 -7.81 11.37
N ARG A 35 -10.49 -7.64 11.13
CA ARG A 35 -11.40 -6.84 11.96
C ARG A 35 -11.48 -7.31 13.42
N ARG A 36 -11.25 -8.60 13.70
CA ARG A 36 -11.29 -9.13 15.08
C ARG A 36 -10.12 -8.65 15.92
N TYR A 37 -9.01 -8.25 15.30
CA TYR A 37 -7.87 -7.68 16.00
C TYR A 37 -8.14 -6.28 16.56
N LYS A 38 -9.17 -5.59 16.07
CA LYS A 38 -9.54 -4.23 16.50
C LYS A 38 -8.33 -3.28 16.49
N ALA A 39 -7.50 -3.41 15.46
CA ALA A 39 -6.35 -2.53 15.28
C ALA A 39 -6.83 -1.14 14.85
N GLU A 40 -6.17 -0.09 15.33
CA GLU A 40 -6.42 1.29 14.88
C GLU A 40 -5.68 1.59 13.57
N TYR A 41 -4.51 0.98 13.39
CA TYR A 41 -3.66 1.13 12.22
C TYR A 41 -3.31 -0.23 11.64
N VAL A 42 -3.28 -0.32 10.31
CA VAL A 42 -2.87 -1.50 9.57
C VAL A 42 -1.62 -1.17 8.76
N VAL A 43 -0.56 -1.93 8.95
CA VAL A 43 0.67 -1.84 8.17
C VAL A 43 0.71 -2.97 7.14
N ILE A 44 0.76 -2.63 5.86
CA ILE A 44 0.88 -3.57 4.74
C ILE A 44 2.33 -3.55 4.25
N LEU A 45 2.94 -4.73 4.14
CA LEU A 45 4.34 -4.91 3.78
C LEU A 45 4.49 -5.86 2.60
N ALA A 46 5.30 -5.49 1.62
CA ALA A 46 5.82 -6.40 0.60
C ALA A 46 6.83 -7.37 1.25
N GLY A 47 6.55 -8.68 1.15
CA GLY A 47 7.33 -9.74 1.79
C GLY A 47 8.55 -10.23 1.00
N ASP A 48 8.81 -9.68 -0.18
CA ASP A 48 9.84 -10.07 -1.14
C ASP A 48 11.07 -9.15 -1.15
N HIS A 49 11.07 -8.09 -0.34
CA HIS A 49 12.20 -7.16 -0.21
C HIS A 49 13.05 -7.46 1.04
N ILE A 50 14.37 -7.33 0.92
CA ILE A 50 15.31 -7.43 2.04
C ILE A 50 15.71 -6.02 2.47
N TYR A 51 15.25 -5.58 3.64
CA TYR A 51 15.55 -4.26 4.21
C TYR A 51 15.48 -4.26 5.73
N LYS A 52 15.90 -3.15 6.35
CA LYS A 52 15.70 -2.87 7.78
C LYS A 52 15.05 -1.50 7.91
N GLN A 53 13.86 -1.47 8.49
CA GLN A 53 13.11 -0.23 8.69
C GLN A 53 12.41 -0.26 10.05
N ASP A 54 12.35 0.91 10.70
CA ASP A 54 11.61 1.12 11.94
C ASP A 54 10.24 1.73 11.62
N TYR A 55 9.21 0.88 11.58
CA TYR A 55 7.84 1.31 11.24
C TYR A 55 7.21 2.24 12.28
N SER A 56 7.73 2.27 13.51
CA SER A 56 7.20 3.16 14.56
C SER A 56 7.33 4.63 14.16
N ARG A 57 8.43 4.99 13.49
CA ARG A 57 8.66 6.35 12.98
C ARG A 57 7.71 6.71 11.85
N MET A 58 7.46 5.76 10.95
CA MET A 58 6.50 5.95 9.85
C MET A 58 5.07 6.08 10.39
N LEU A 59 4.72 5.34 11.44
CA LEU A 59 3.43 5.46 12.12
C LEU A 59 3.26 6.80 12.83
N ILE A 60 4.33 7.32 13.46
CA ILE A 60 4.33 8.65 14.05
C ILE A 60 4.09 9.72 12.97
N ASP A 61 4.82 9.67 11.83
CA ASP A 61 4.61 10.62 10.73
C ASP A 61 3.18 10.54 10.16
N HIS A 62 2.64 9.32 10.01
CA HIS A 62 1.26 9.10 9.60
C HIS A 62 0.25 9.76 10.55
N PHE A 63 0.45 9.59 11.86
CA PHE A 63 -0.39 10.18 12.90
C PHE A 63 -0.28 11.72 12.92
N GLU A 64 0.95 12.25 12.91
CA GLU A 64 1.22 13.70 12.98
C GLU A 64 0.66 14.45 11.76
N LYS A 65 0.73 13.84 10.57
CA LYS A 65 0.15 14.40 9.34
C LYS A 65 -1.37 14.22 9.24
N GLY A 66 -1.98 13.44 10.13
CA GLY A 66 -3.42 13.13 10.08
C GLY A 66 -3.81 12.41 8.77
N ALA A 67 -2.88 11.65 8.20
CA ALA A 67 -3.11 10.95 6.94
C ALA A 67 -4.08 9.77 7.13
N ARG A 68 -4.81 9.41 6.08
CA ARG A 68 -5.62 8.16 6.06
C ARG A 68 -4.85 6.98 5.49
N CYS A 69 -3.91 7.26 4.60
CA CYS A 69 -2.96 6.33 4.02
C CYS A 69 -1.59 7.04 3.91
N THR A 70 -0.52 6.38 4.33
CA THR A 70 0.86 6.81 4.12
C THR A 70 1.61 5.73 3.36
N VAL A 71 2.33 6.12 2.32
CA VAL A 71 3.15 5.22 1.49
C VAL A 71 4.62 5.50 1.77
N ALA A 72 5.40 4.46 2.06
CA ALA A 72 6.84 4.61 2.16
C ALA A 72 7.42 4.74 0.75
N CYS A 73 8.21 5.79 0.53
CA CYS A 73 8.89 6.01 -0.73
C CYS A 73 10.38 6.26 -0.51
N MET A 74 11.16 6.01 -1.56
CA MET A 74 12.59 6.26 -1.58
C MET A 74 13.00 6.93 -2.90
N PRO A 75 13.90 7.94 -2.86
CA PRO A 75 14.47 8.50 -4.07
C PRO A 75 15.34 7.47 -4.80
N VAL A 76 15.02 7.23 -6.07
CA VAL A 76 15.82 6.40 -6.98
C VAL A 76 16.21 7.20 -8.22
N PRO A 77 17.31 6.85 -8.92
CA PRO A 77 17.61 7.46 -10.22
C PRO A 77 16.41 7.36 -11.17
N ILE A 78 16.12 8.45 -11.89
CA ILE A 78 14.93 8.52 -12.77
C ILE A 78 14.92 7.41 -13.84
N GLU A 79 16.10 6.96 -14.26
CA GLU A 79 16.29 5.88 -15.25
C GLU A 79 15.81 4.52 -14.72
N GLU A 80 15.94 4.29 -13.41
CA GLU A 80 15.54 3.04 -12.74
C GLU A 80 14.07 3.07 -12.27
N ALA A 81 13.48 4.26 -12.16
CA ALA A 81 12.13 4.47 -11.63
C ALA A 81 11.03 3.83 -12.49
N THR A 82 11.31 3.49 -13.74
CA THR A 82 10.37 2.83 -14.67
C THR A 82 9.89 1.45 -14.19
N ALA A 83 10.63 0.80 -13.29
CA ALA A 83 10.28 -0.51 -12.74
C ALA A 83 9.34 -0.45 -11.51
N PHE A 84 9.10 0.76 -10.97
CA PHE A 84 8.39 0.98 -9.71
C PHE A 84 7.09 1.76 -9.89
N GLY A 85 6.25 1.76 -8.87
CA GLY A 85 5.20 2.76 -8.72
C GLY A 85 5.83 4.09 -8.31
N VAL A 86 5.65 5.13 -9.12
CA VAL A 86 6.28 6.43 -8.91
C VAL A 86 5.23 7.44 -8.49
N MET A 87 5.56 8.24 -7.49
CA MET A 87 4.66 9.26 -6.94
C MET A 87 5.18 10.67 -7.17
N ALA A 88 4.26 11.59 -7.46
CA ALA A 88 4.48 13.02 -7.39
C ALA A 88 3.88 13.54 -6.08
N VAL A 89 4.65 14.35 -5.35
CA VAL A 89 4.25 14.94 -4.07
C VAL A 89 4.31 16.46 -4.12
N ASP A 90 3.52 17.13 -3.29
CA ASP A 90 3.63 18.57 -3.04
C ASP A 90 4.69 18.90 -1.98
N GLU A 91 4.82 20.20 -1.64
CA GLU A 91 5.75 20.69 -0.61
C GLU A 91 5.46 20.15 0.80
N GLY A 92 4.28 19.57 1.04
CA GLY A 92 3.86 18.99 2.32
C GLY A 92 3.90 17.45 2.33
N ASP A 93 4.64 16.84 1.40
CA ASP A 93 4.71 15.38 1.18
C ASP A 93 3.37 14.72 0.84
N LYS A 94 2.36 15.48 0.41
CA LYS A 94 1.08 14.90 0.02
C LYS A 94 1.19 14.35 -1.39
N ILE A 95 0.84 13.08 -1.57
CA ILE A 95 0.78 12.44 -2.89
C ILE A 95 -0.32 13.12 -3.72
N ILE A 96 0.08 13.70 -4.85
CA ILE A 96 -0.81 14.32 -5.84
C ILE A 96 -1.12 13.33 -6.97
N GLU A 97 -0.11 12.56 -7.36
CA GLU A 97 -0.21 11.60 -8.46
C GLU A 97 0.57 10.33 -8.12
N PHE A 98 0.05 9.19 -8.54
CA PHE A 98 0.70 7.89 -8.44
C PHE A 98 0.57 7.19 -9.78
N VAL A 99 1.69 6.78 -10.37
CA VAL A 99 1.73 6.09 -11.66
C VAL A 99 2.52 4.80 -11.52
N GLU A 100 1.89 3.67 -11.84
CA GLU A 100 2.52 2.35 -11.77
C GLU A 100 3.37 2.10 -13.02
N LYS A 101 4.67 1.87 -12.83
CA LYS A 101 5.65 1.54 -13.88
C LYS A 101 5.60 2.50 -15.09
N PRO A 102 5.76 3.82 -14.86
CA PRO A 102 5.66 4.81 -15.92
C PRO A 102 6.82 4.66 -16.91
N ALA A 103 6.52 4.76 -18.21
CA ALA A 103 7.56 4.85 -19.23
C ALA A 103 8.37 6.14 -19.14
N ASN A 104 7.79 7.21 -18.58
CA ASN A 104 8.45 8.47 -18.29
C ASN A 104 8.15 8.88 -16.84
N PRO A 105 8.99 8.47 -15.87
CA PRO A 105 8.77 8.72 -14.45
C PRO A 105 8.74 10.21 -14.10
N PRO A 106 7.78 10.68 -13.28
CA PRO A 106 7.82 12.04 -12.77
C PRO A 106 9.05 12.22 -11.86
N ALA A 107 9.75 13.34 -12.02
CA ALA A 107 10.87 13.69 -11.17
C ALA A 107 10.41 14.21 -9.81
N MET A 108 11.24 14.06 -8.78
CA MET A 108 10.95 14.58 -7.46
C MET A 108 11.10 16.12 -7.39
N PRO A 109 10.30 16.80 -6.55
CA PRO A 109 10.49 18.22 -6.29
C PRO A 109 11.91 18.50 -5.79
N GLY A 110 12.60 19.44 -6.45
CA GLY A 110 13.95 19.86 -6.06
C GLY A 110 15.11 19.03 -6.63
N ASP A 111 14.86 17.87 -7.24
CA ASP A 111 15.90 17.07 -7.91
C ASP A 111 15.35 16.36 -9.16
N ALA A 112 15.65 16.94 -10.34
CA ALA A 112 15.20 16.40 -11.62
C ALA A 112 15.87 15.08 -12.02
N THR A 113 16.91 14.64 -11.30
CA THR A 113 17.65 13.41 -11.61
C THR A 113 17.07 12.16 -10.94
N LYS A 114 16.09 12.34 -10.05
CA LYS A 114 15.51 11.28 -9.23
C LYS A 114 13.99 11.31 -9.25
N SER A 115 13.41 10.17 -8.91
CA SER A 115 11.98 9.97 -8.73
C SER A 115 11.70 9.33 -7.38
N LEU A 116 10.52 9.61 -6.81
CA LEU A 116 10.06 8.95 -5.59
C LEU A 116 9.39 7.63 -5.95
N ALA A 117 10.10 6.53 -5.71
CA ALA A 117 9.57 5.19 -5.92
C ALA A 117 8.92 4.64 -4.65
N SER A 118 7.74 4.02 -4.80
CA SER A 118 7.06 3.28 -3.75
C SER A 118 7.86 2.03 -3.37
N MET A 119 7.96 1.77 -2.06
CA MET A 119 8.61 0.56 -1.53
C MET A 119 7.63 -0.61 -1.34
N GLY A 120 6.35 -0.43 -1.65
CA GLY A 120 5.31 -1.42 -1.36
C GLY A 120 5.01 -1.55 0.13
N ILE A 121 5.20 -0.46 0.89
CA ILE A 121 4.95 -0.39 2.33
C ILE A 121 3.92 0.70 2.57
N TYR A 122 2.82 0.34 3.23
CA TYR A 122 1.66 1.21 3.42
C TYR A 122 1.21 1.19 4.87
N ILE A 123 0.81 2.35 5.40
CA ILE A 123 0.11 2.47 6.67
C ILE A 123 -1.27 3.04 6.40
N PHE A 124 -2.30 2.39 6.92
CA PHE A 124 -3.68 2.85 6.84
C PHE A 124 -4.28 3.04 8.22
N ASN A 125 -5.18 4.01 8.33
CA ASN A 125 -6.23 3.95 9.35
C ASN A 125 -7.09 2.72 9.05
N ALA A 126 -7.29 1.85 10.04
CA ALA A 126 -7.94 0.56 9.85
C ALA A 126 -9.34 0.71 9.26
N ASP A 127 -10.16 1.60 9.82
CA ASP A 127 -11.52 1.84 9.34
C ASP A 127 -11.54 2.30 7.87
N TYR A 128 -10.60 3.19 7.49
CA TYR A 128 -10.49 3.67 6.11
C TYR A 128 -10.07 2.56 5.15
N LEU A 129 -9.14 1.68 5.55
CA LEU A 129 -8.77 0.51 4.74
C LEU A 129 -9.99 -0.40 4.52
N TYR A 130 -10.78 -0.62 5.56
CA TYR A 130 -11.92 -1.52 5.48
C TYR A 130 -13.01 -0.98 4.55
N GLU A 131 -13.34 0.31 4.67
CA GLU A 131 -14.25 1.00 3.75
C GLU A 131 -13.78 0.87 2.30
N LEU A 132 -12.49 1.14 2.06
CA LEU A 132 -11.90 1.14 0.72
C LEU A 132 -11.92 -0.25 0.07
N LEU A 133 -11.62 -1.31 0.83
CA LEU A 133 -11.65 -2.69 0.32
C LEU A 133 -13.08 -3.18 0.06
N GLU A 134 -14.05 -2.77 0.88
CA GLU A 134 -15.46 -3.10 0.66
C GLU A 134 -16.09 -2.34 -0.52
N GLU A 135 -15.58 -1.14 -0.83
CA GLU A 135 -15.94 -0.40 -2.04
C GLU A 135 -15.34 -1.08 -3.29
N ASP A 136 -14.07 -1.49 -3.25
CA ASP A 136 -13.40 -2.18 -4.37
C ASP A 136 -14.05 -3.53 -4.70
N ASP A 137 -14.49 -4.29 -3.69
CA ASP A 137 -15.18 -5.59 -3.88
C ASP A 137 -16.57 -5.44 -4.55
N LYS A 138 -17.25 -4.30 -4.35
CA LYS A 138 -18.55 -4.01 -4.97
C LYS A 138 -18.42 -3.56 -6.43
N ASP A 139 -17.28 -3.00 -6.81
CA ASP A 139 -17.01 -2.45 -8.14
C ASP A 139 -16.48 -3.54 -9.10
N ASP A 140 -17.32 -4.52 -9.45
CA ASP A 140 -16.96 -5.65 -10.34
C ASP A 140 -16.69 -5.24 -11.82
N THR A 141 -16.49 -3.95 -12.11
CA THR A 141 -16.35 -3.39 -13.47
C THR A 141 -15.21 -2.39 -13.70
N SER A 142 -14.39 -2.05 -12.69
CA SER A 142 -13.28 -1.11 -12.87
C SER A 142 -11.93 -1.77 -12.58
N SER A 143 -10.86 -1.35 -13.26
CA SER A 143 -9.52 -1.94 -13.04
C SER A 143 -9.13 -1.86 -11.55
N PRO A 144 -8.43 -2.86 -10.99
CA PRO A 144 -8.07 -2.86 -9.57
C PRO A 144 -7.36 -1.56 -9.21
N ARG A 145 -7.92 -0.80 -8.26
CA ARG A 145 -7.34 0.49 -7.81
C ARG A 145 -6.06 0.33 -7.01
N PHE A 146 -5.75 -0.90 -6.60
CA PHE A 146 -4.50 -1.30 -5.97
C PHE A 146 -3.78 -2.33 -6.84
N ARG A 147 -2.61 -1.95 -7.33
CA ARG A 147 -1.57 -2.85 -7.84
C ARG A 147 -0.28 -2.61 -7.07
#